data_AF-A0A0C2SKW9-F1
#
_entry.id   AF-A0A0C2SKW9-F1
#
_cell.length_a   1.000
_cell.length_b   1.000
_cell.length_c   1.000
_cell.angle_alpha   90.00
_cell.angle_beta   90.00
_cell.angle_gamma   90.00
#
_symmetry.space_group_name_H-M   'P 1'
#
loop_
_entity.id
_entity.type
_entity.pdbx_description
1 polymer ?
#
loop_
_entity_poly.entity_id
_entity_poly.type
_entity_poly.pdbx_seq_one_letter_code
_entity_poly.pdbx_strand_id
1 'polypeptide(L)'
;MNKLEEILKFNTLFVENKKFEEFITTKTPKKKMVILSCMDTRLTELLPKAMNIKNGDAKIIKDAGATVIHPFGSVMRSILVSIYEFGAEDVFVVGHHGCGMCNLDPKNIITKMIDRGIDDETISILNNSGINIESWLHGFESIENSIEKSVAMIKNHPLLPKNIRVHGLIISPDTGKIDVIINGEK
;
A
#
# COMPACT_ATOMS: atom_id res chain seq x y z
N MET A 1 6.72 23.05 20.28
CA MET A 1 6.08 21.73 20.41
C MET A 1 6.65 20.82 19.35
N ASN A 2 6.93 19.56 19.66
CA ASN A 2 7.27 18.56 18.65
C ASN A 2 5.99 18.04 17.95
N LYS A 3 6.13 17.29 16.85
CA LYS A 3 4.99 16.79 16.07
C LYS A 3 4.05 15.88 16.86
N LEU A 4 4.59 15.09 17.79
CA LEU A 4 3.79 14.23 18.66
C LEU A 4 2.91 15.07 19.60
N GLU A 5 3.46 16.12 20.20
CA GLU A 5 2.70 17.03 21.06
C GLU A 5 1.57 17.75 20.30
N GLU A 6 1.82 18.17 19.06
CA GLU A 6 0.80 18.76 18.19
C GLU A 6 -0.37 17.78 17.95
N ILE A 7 -0.05 16.51 17.64
CA ILE A 7 -1.05 15.45 17.42
C ILE A 7 -1.85 15.19 18.70
N LEU A 8 -1.18 15.03 19.84
CA LEU A 8 -1.86 14.74 21.10
C LEU A 8 -2.77 15.89 21.54
N LYS A 9 -2.32 17.13 21.37
CA LYS A 9 -3.13 18.33 21.66
C LYS A 9 -4.38 18.37 20.79
N PHE A 10 -4.25 18.13 19.48
CA PHE A 10 -5.40 18.06 18.59
C PHE A 10 -6.34 16.90 18.96
N ASN A 11 -5.79 15.72 19.26
CA ASN A 11 -6.55 14.53 19.59
C ASN A 11 -7.40 14.71 20.86
N THR A 12 -6.87 15.37 21.90
CA THR A 12 -7.64 15.71 23.10
C THR A 12 -8.91 16.49 22.73
N LEU A 13 -8.76 17.56 21.94
CA LEU A 13 -9.90 18.35 21.47
C LEU A 13 -10.84 17.53 20.57
N PHE A 14 -10.31 16.65 19.73
CA PHE A 14 -11.10 15.78 18.86
C PHE A 14 -12.02 14.83 19.67
N VAL A 15 -11.49 14.24 20.75
CA VAL A 15 -12.21 13.33 21.64
C VAL A 15 -13.21 14.07 22.54
N GLU A 16 -12.80 15.18 23.16
CA GLU A 16 -13.67 15.99 24.02
C GLU A 16 -14.90 16.50 23.27
N ASN A 17 -14.72 16.90 22.02
CA ASN A 17 -15.81 17.34 21.14
C ASN A 17 -16.54 16.19 20.44
N LYS A 18 -16.24 14.93 20.79
CA LYS A 18 -16.83 13.70 20.22
C LYS A 18 -16.82 13.64 18.69
N LYS A 19 -15.84 14.27 18.05
CA LYS A 19 -15.74 14.29 16.58
C LYS A 19 -15.55 12.89 15.98
N PHE A 20 -15.12 11.91 16.77
CA PHE A 20 -15.02 10.51 16.33
C PHE A 20 -16.36 9.86 15.99
N GLU A 21 -17.49 10.39 16.47
CA GLU A 21 -18.82 9.79 16.26
C GLU A 21 -19.20 9.73 14.77
N GLU A 22 -18.71 10.67 13.94
CA GLU A 22 -18.93 10.66 12.49
C GLU A 22 -18.25 9.49 11.76
N PHE A 23 -17.31 8.82 12.42
CA PHE A 23 -16.55 7.68 11.88
C PHE A 23 -16.97 6.33 12.44
N ILE A 24 -18.02 6.24 13.28
CA ILE A 24 -18.42 4.96 13.87
C ILE A 24 -18.81 3.95 12.78
N THR A 25 -18.16 2.79 12.77
CA THR A 25 -18.39 1.70 11.82
C THR A 25 -17.88 0.36 12.40
N THR A 26 -17.98 -0.74 11.65
CA THR A 26 -17.55 -2.07 12.10
C THR A 26 -16.18 -2.46 11.51
N LYS A 27 -15.57 -3.51 12.06
CA LYS A 27 -14.30 -4.07 11.56
C LYS A 27 -14.42 -4.78 10.21
N THR A 28 -15.63 -5.05 9.72
CA THR A 28 -15.87 -5.82 8.49
C THR A 28 -16.13 -4.87 7.32
N PRO A 29 -15.42 -4.98 6.18
CA PRO A 29 -15.60 -4.10 5.03
C PRO A 29 -16.99 -4.28 4.41
N LYS A 30 -17.84 -3.24 4.46
CA LYS A 30 -19.22 -3.30 3.95
C LYS A 30 -19.30 -3.61 2.46
N LYS A 31 -18.33 -3.15 1.67
CA LYS A 31 -18.23 -3.43 0.24
C LYS A 31 -17.44 -4.70 -0.07
N LYS A 32 -17.07 -5.47 0.95
CA LYS A 32 -16.32 -6.73 0.82
C LYS A 32 -15.07 -6.62 -0.05
N MET A 33 -14.33 -5.52 0.08
CA MET A 33 -13.14 -5.27 -0.74
C MET A 33 -11.92 -4.97 0.12
N VAL A 34 -10.76 -5.35 -0.40
CA VAL A 34 -9.45 -4.95 0.09
C VAL A 34 -8.68 -4.22 -1.02
N ILE A 35 -8.03 -3.13 -0.66
CA ILE A 35 -7.31 -2.26 -1.58
C ILE A 35 -5.86 -2.20 -1.13
N LEU A 36 -4.95 -2.58 -2.01
CA LEU A 36 -3.52 -2.27 -1.89
C LEU A 36 -3.24 -1.02 -2.72
N SER A 37 -2.70 0.03 -2.10
CA SER A 37 -2.33 1.27 -2.81
C SER A 37 -1.00 1.85 -2.31
N CYS A 38 -0.52 2.88 -2.97
CA CYS A 38 0.73 3.53 -2.63
C CYS A 38 0.56 4.45 -1.41
N MET A 39 1.59 4.53 -0.57
CA MET A 39 1.70 5.43 0.58
C MET A 39 1.85 6.91 0.21
N ASP A 40 1.77 7.26 -1.09
CA ASP A 40 1.79 8.64 -1.57
C ASP A 40 0.79 9.51 -0.80
N THR A 41 1.26 10.68 -0.36
CA THR A 41 0.52 11.59 0.50
C THR A 41 -0.69 12.19 -0.21
N ARG A 42 -0.67 12.29 -1.54
CA ARG A 42 -1.78 12.79 -2.37
C ARG A 42 -2.98 11.85 -2.33
N LEU A 43 -2.76 10.55 -2.05
CA LEU A 43 -3.80 9.53 -2.08
C LEU A 43 -4.54 9.33 -0.76
N THR A 44 -4.12 9.99 0.34
CA THR A 44 -4.71 9.76 1.67
C THR A 44 -6.23 9.98 1.69
N GLU A 45 -6.71 11.07 1.10
CA GLU A 45 -8.15 11.30 0.95
C GLU A 45 -8.66 11.07 -0.48
N LEU A 46 -7.81 11.33 -1.48
CA LEU A 46 -8.21 11.26 -2.88
C LEU A 46 -8.64 9.86 -3.27
N LEU A 47 -7.89 8.82 -2.89
CA LEU A 47 -8.18 7.44 -3.27
C LEU A 47 -9.54 6.97 -2.75
N PRO A 48 -9.88 7.07 -1.44
CA PRO A 48 -11.21 6.71 -0.97
C PRO A 48 -12.31 7.50 -1.68
N LYS A 49 -12.14 8.82 -1.84
CA LYS A 49 -13.16 9.68 -2.48
C LYS A 49 -13.38 9.30 -3.95
N ALA A 50 -12.31 9.11 -4.72
CA ALA A 50 -12.37 8.74 -6.14
C ALA A 50 -13.00 7.37 -6.37
N MET A 51 -12.77 6.42 -5.46
CA MET A 51 -13.37 5.08 -5.51
C MET A 51 -14.76 5.00 -4.87
N ASN A 52 -15.34 6.13 -4.45
CA ASN A 52 -16.61 6.20 -3.73
C ASN A 52 -16.63 5.31 -2.46
N ILE A 53 -15.58 5.40 -1.65
CA ILE A 53 -15.39 4.62 -0.42
C ILE A 53 -15.61 5.54 0.78
N LYS A 54 -16.42 5.05 1.72
CA LYS A 54 -16.66 5.69 3.02
C LYS A 54 -16.00 4.90 4.14
N ASN A 55 -16.02 5.45 5.35
CA ASN A 55 -15.42 4.78 6.49
C ASN A 55 -16.07 3.40 6.76
N GLY A 56 -15.25 2.35 6.80
CA GLY A 56 -15.67 0.96 6.98
C GLY A 56 -16.13 0.23 5.70
N ASP A 57 -16.06 0.85 4.53
CA ASP A 57 -16.44 0.17 3.28
C ASP A 57 -15.38 -0.84 2.81
N ALA A 58 -14.09 -0.55 3.03
CA ALA A 58 -12.97 -1.32 2.51
C ALA A 58 -11.86 -1.50 3.56
N LYS A 59 -11.06 -2.56 3.39
CA LYS A 59 -9.73 -2.65 4.00
C LYS A 59 -8.74 -1.95 3.07
N ILE A 60 -7.91 -1.06 3.61
CA ILE A 60 -6.92 -0.30 2.82
C ILE A 60 -5.53 -0.60 3.38
N ILE A 61 -4.69 -1.17 2.53
CA ILE A 61 -3.28 -1.46 2.77
C ILE A 61 -2.49 -0.44 1.95
N LYS A 62 -1.54 0.25 2.58
CA LYS A 62 -0.66 1.21 1.90
C LYS A 62 0.80 0.85 2.11
N ASP A 63 1.58 0.80 1.04
CA ASP A 63 3.02 0.61 1.07
C ASP A 63 3.74 1.46 0.00
N ALA A 64 5.05 1.33 -0.12
CA ALA A 64 5.81 2.03 -1.13
C ALA A 64 5.57 1.41 -2.52
N GLY A 65 4.66 2.02 -3.29
CA GLY A 65 4.45 1.66 -4.71
C GLY A 65 3.25 0.76 -5.01
N ALA A 66 2.43 0.40 -4.00
CA ALA A 66 1.29 -0.52 -4.15
C ALA A 66 1.71 -1.93 -4.60
N THR A 67 2.78 -2.47 -4.01
CA THR A 67 3.45 -3.67 -4.53
C THR A 67 3.33 -4.87 -3.61
N VAL A 68 3.26 -6.08 -4.19
CA VAL A 68 3.52 -7.30 -3.44
C VAL A 68 4.92 -7.78 -3.75
N ILE A 69 5.89 -7.40 -2.91
CA ILE A 69 7.31 -7.74 -3.11
C ILE A 69 7.59 -9.21 -2.76
N HIS A 70 6.95 -9.72 -1.70
CA HIS A 70 7.13 -11.09 -1.25
C HIS A 70 5.78 -11.81 -1.16
N PRO A 71 5.65 -13.04 -1.72
CA PRO A 71 4.39 -13.78 -1.70
C PRO A 71 3.96 -14.15 -0.27
N PHE A 72 4.89 -14.28 0.68
CA PHE A 72 4.59 -14.50 2.10
C PHE A 72 4.86 -13.25 2.97
N GLY A 73 4.93 -12.07 2.35
CA GLY A 73 5.16 -10.81 3.03
C GLY A 73 3.93 -10.27 3.76
N SER A 74 4.12 -9.16 4.47
CA SER A 74 3.08 -8.49 5.28
C SER A 74 1.87 -8.06 4.45
N VAL A 75 2.09 -7.57 3.21
CA VAL A 75 1.02 -7.15 2.30
C VAL A 75 0.14 -8.34 1.93
N MET A 76 0.73 -9.44 1.44
CA MET A 76 -0.04 -10.63 1.08
C MET A 76 -0.75 -11.24 2.29
N ARG A 77 -0.09 -11.29 3.46
CA ARG A 77 -0.74 -11.70 4.72
C ARG A 77 -1.98 -10.85 5.02
N SER A 78 -1.89 -9.54 4.83
CA SER A 78 -2.99 -8.61 5.11
C SER A 78 -4.16 -8.78 4.13
N ILE A 79 -3.87 -9.10 2.86
CA ILE A 79 -4.87 -9.47 1.86
C ILE A 79 -5.59 -10.76 2.28
N LEU A 80 -4.84 -11.82 2.62
CA LEU A 80 -5.42 -13.10 3.05
C LEU A 80 -6.28 -12.95 4.32
N VAL A 81 -5.82 -12.19 5.31
CA VAL A 81 -6.62 -11.90 6.50
C VAL A 81 -7.89 -11.12 6.14
N SER A 82 -7.81 -10.17 5.21
CA SER A 82 -9.00 -9.43 4.74
C SER A 82 -10.05 -10.36 4.11
N ILE A 83 -9.60 -11.40 3.41
CA ILE A 83 -10.46 -12.40 2.79
C ILE A 83 -11.04 -13.35 3.84
N TYR A 84 -10.18 -14.04 4.60
CA TYR A 84 -10.60 -15.13 5.49
C TYR A 84 -11.26 -14.66 6.79
N GLU A 85 -10.75 -13.60 7.42
CA GLU A 85 -11.27 -13.11 8.71
C GLU A 85 -12.34 -12.04 8.52
N PHE A 86 -12.23 -11.24 7.46
CA PHE A 86 -13.11 -10.08 7.25
C PHE A 86 -14.02 -10.21 6.03
N GLY A 87 -14.01 -11.33 5.30
CA GLY A 87 -14.98 -11.61 4.24
C GLY A 87 -14.86 -10.73 3.00
N ALA A 88 -13.66 -10.25 2.68
CA ALA A 88 -13.41 -9.58 1.40
C ALA A 88 -13.49 -10.59 0.24
N GLU A 89 -14.13 -10.17 -0.85
CA GLU A 89 -14.36 -10.96 -2.08
C GLU A 89 -13.60 -10.36 -3.29
N ASP A 90 -13.22 -9.08 -3.20
CA ASP A 90 -12.49 -8.36 -4.25
C ASP A 90 -11.19 -7.75 -3.72
N VAL A 91 -10.10 -7.91 -4.48
CA VAL A 91 -8.79 -7.30 -4.26
C VAL A 91 -8.51 -6.28 -5.35
N PHE A 92 -8.17 -5.05 -4.96
CA PHE A 92 -7.79 -3.98 -5.90
C PHE A 92 -6.34 -3.57 -5.64
N VAL A 93 -5.47 -3.75 -6.63
CA VAL A 93 -4.12 -3.18 -6.64
C VAL A 93 -4.19 -1.84 -7.37
N VAL A 94 -4.00 -0.74 -6.65
CA VAL A 94 -4.18 0.63 -7.14
C VAL A 94 -2.87 1.40 -7.07
N GLY A 95 -2.11 1.37 -8.16
CA GLY A 95 -0.95 2.22 -8.36
C GLY A 95 -1.35 3.65 -8.75
N HIS A 96 -0.37 4.52 -8.97
CA HIS A 96 -0.64 5.89 -9.42
C HIS A 96 0.42 6.42 -10.38
N HIS A 97 0.03 7.38 -11.22
CA HIS A 97 0.96 8.08 -12.10
C HIS A 97 1.99 8.91 -11.30
N GLY A 98 3.21 9.01 -11.82
CA GLY A 98 4.29 9.77 -11.18
C GLY A 98 4.69 9.20 -9.81
N CYS A 99 4.68 7.87 -9.66
CA CYS A 99 5.12 7.23 -8.43
C CYS A 99 6.61 7.46 -8.19
N GLY A 100 6.98 7.87 -6.98
CA GLY A 100 8.39 8.05 -6.60
C GLY A 100 9.20 6.75 -6.70
N MET A 101 8.54 5.61 -6.56
CA MET A 101 9.16 4.28 -6.74
C MET A 101 9.59 4.01 -8.19
N CYS A 102 9.04 4.72 -9.19
CA CYS A 102 9.49 4.59 -10.57
C CYS A 102 10.93 5.09 -10.79
N ASN A 103 11.32 6.12 -10.06
CA ASN A 103 12.58 6.84 -10.24
C ASN A 103 13.53 6.62 -9.05
N LEU A 104 13.31 5.55 -8.29
CA LEU A 104 14.06 5.30 -7.08
C LEU A 104 15.41 4.67 -7.42
N ASP A 105 16.49 5.37 -7.10
CA ASP A 105 17.85 4.83 -7.18
C ASP A 105 18.26 4.26 -5.81
N PRO A 106 18.40 2.92 -5.67
CA PRO A 106 18.82 2.28 -4.44
C PRO A 106 20.17 2.77 -3.93
N LYS A 107 21.12 3.07 -4.83
CA LYS A 107 22.47 3.52 -4.44
C LYS A 107 22.42 4.86 -3.74
N ASN A 108 21.64 5.80 -4.30
CA ASN A 108 21.40 7.09 -3.67
C ASN A 108 20.74 6.96 -2.29
N ILE A 109 19.84 5.99 -2.09
CA ILE A 109 19.26 5.74 -0.76
C ILE A 109 20.32 5.23 0.21
N ILE A 110 21.13 4.26 -0.21
CA ILE A 110 22.21 3.70 0.61
C ILE A 110 23.21 4.79 1.00
N THR A 111 23.63 5.65 0.07
CA THR A 111 24.48 6.81 0.38
C THR A 111 23.83 7.72 1.42
N LYS A 112 22.54 8.04 1.27
CA LYS A 112 21.81 8.84 2.27
C LYS A 112 21.69 8.16 3.64
N MET A 113 21.66 6.84 3.69
CA MET A 113 21.69 6.09 4.96
C MET A 113 23.06 6.26 5.63
N ILE A 114 24.15 6.15 4.86
CA ILE A 114 25.52 6.31 5.35
C ILE A 114 25.77 7.74 5.82
N ASP A 115 25.35 8.75 5.05
CA ASP A 115 25.44 10.17 5.42
C ASP A 115 24.70 10.50 6.73
N ARG A 116 23.74 9.66 7.13
CA ARG A 116 22.97 9.77 8.37
C ARG A 116 23.52 8.90 9.51
N GLY A 117 24.70 8.32 9.34
CA GLY A 117 25.45 7.60 10.37
C GLY A 117 25.25 6.09 10.39
N ILE A 118 24.77 5.47 9.29
CA ILE A 118 24.83 4.01 9.14
C ILE A 118 26.22 3.63 8.61
N ASP A 119 26.97 2.83 9.36
CA ASP A 119 28.31 2.41 8.93
C ASP A 119 28.26 1.57 7.65
N ASP A 120 29.21 1.79 6.74
CA ASP A 120 29.42 0.97 5.54
C ASP A 120 29.59 -0.52 5.86
N GLU A 121 30.16 -0.84 7.03
CA GLU A 121 30.27 -2.21 7.52
C GLU A 121 28.90 -2.87 7.71
N THR A 122 27.90 -2.12 8.19
CA THR A 122 26.53 -2.62 8.35
C THR A 122 25.93 -3.01 6.99
N ILE A 123 26.11 -2.14 5.98
CA ILE A 123 25.67 -2.41 4.60
C ILE A 123 26.35 -3.67 4.04
N SER A 124 27.65 -3.80 4.31
CA SER A 124 28.45 -4.95 3.87
C SER A 124 28.01 -6.26 4.52
N ILE A 125 27.77 -6.26 5.84
CA ILE A 125 27.30 -7.43 6.60
C ILE A 125 25.95 -7.92 6.06
N LEU A 126 25.02 -7.01 5.80
CA LEU A 126 23.69 -7.35 5.28
C LEU A 126 23.78 -8.00 3.89
N ASN A 127 24.54 -7.40 2.96
CA ASN A 127 24.75 -7.97 1.63
C ASN A 127 25.42 -9.36 1.70
N ASN A 128 26.44 -9.52 2.56
CA ASN A 128 27.13 -10.80 2.76
C ASN A 128 26.26 -11.86 3.44
N SER A 129 25.19 -11.44 4.14
CA SER A 129 24.19 -12.33 4.75
C SER A 129 23.07 -12.72 3.77
N GLY A 130 23.19 -12.38 2.49
CA GLY A 130 22.21 -12.70 1.44
C GLY A 130 21.08 -11.68 1.31
N ILE A 131 21.09 -10.59 2.09
CA ILE A 131 20.14 -9.49 1.94
C ILE A 131 20.73 -8.51 0.92
N ASN A 132 20.42 -8.70 -0.36
CA ASN A 132 20.79 -7.75 -1.39
C ASN A 132 19.98 -6.46 -1.20
N ILE A 133 20.57 -5.46 -0.55
CA ILE A 133 19.89 -4.21 -0.17
C ILE A 133 19.46 -3.43 -1.41
N GLU A 134 20.32 -3.39 -2.43
CA GLU A 134 20.00 -2.68 -3.68
C GLU A 134 18.76 -3.28 -4.34
N SER A 135 18.68 -4.61 -4.44
CA SER A 135 17.51 -5.30 -4.99
C SER A 135 16.28 -5.15 -4.11
N TRP A 136 16.44 -5.11 -2.80
CA TRP A 136 15.33 -4.95 -1.85
C TRP A 136 14.73 -3.55 -1.90
N LEU A 137 15.57 -2.52 -2.07
CA LEU A 137 15.14 -1.13 -2.25
C LEU A 137 14.74 -0.82 -3.69
N HIS A 138 15.05 -1.68 -4.65
CA HIS A 138 14.75 -1.42 -6.05
C HIS A 138 13.26 -1.20 -6.25
N GLY A 139 12.94 -0.11 -6.95
CA GLY A 139 11.57 0.21 -7.33
C GLY A 139 11.13 -0.59 -8.55
N PHE A 140 10.52 0.10 -9.52
CA PHE A 140 10.05 -0.52 -10.75
C PHE A 140 10.14 0.45 -11.92
N GLU A 141 10.35 -0.04 -13.14
CA GLU A 141 10.51 0.83 -14.32
C GLU A 141 9.16 1.41 -14.80
N SER A 142 8.08 0.65 -14.66
CA SER A 142 6.72 1.04 -15.08
C SER A 142 5.71 0.64 -14.01
N ILE A 143 4.78 1.54 -13.74
CA ILE A 143 3.70 1.30 -12.78
C ILE A 143 2.74 0.22 -13.29
N GLU A 144 2.48 0.18 -14.60
CA GLU A 144 1.67 -0.83 -15.27
C GLU A 144 2.27 -2.22 -15.02
N ASN A 145 3.55 -2.42 -15.34
CA ASN A 145 4.26 -3.67 -15.11
C ASN A 145 4.28 -4.07 -13.63
N SER A 146 4.41 -3.09 -12.73
CA SER A 146 4.41 -3.31 -11.28
C SER A 146 3.04 -3.82 -10.77
N ILE A 147 1.95 -3.23 -11.27
CA ILE A 147 0.58 -3.66 -10.99
C ILE A 147 0.36 -5.06 -11.53
N GLU A 148 0.73 -5.34 -12.79
CA GLU A 148 0.57 -6.65 -13.40
C GLU A 148 1.28 -7.74 -12.61
N LYS A 149 2.53 -7.50 -12.20
CA LYS A 149 3.30 -8.42 -11.34
C LYS A 149 2.62 -8.65 -9.99
N SER A 150 2.15 -7.58 -9.34
CA SER A 150 1.49 -7.68 -8.04
C SER A 150 0.17 -8.44 -8.14
N VAL A 151 -0.65 -8.14 -9.15
CA VAL A 151 -1.90 -8.86 -9.43
C VAL A 151 -1.62 -10.33 -9.72
N ALA A 152 -0.62 -10.64 -10.55
CA ALA A 152 -0.23 -12.01 -10.84
C ALA A 152 0.25 -12.76 -9.59
N MET A 153 1.03 -12.11 -8.71
CA MET A 153 1.49 -12.71 -7.47
C MET A 153 0.33 -13.04 -6.52
N ILE A 154 -0.62 -12.10 -6.37
CA ILE A 154 -1.81 -12.31 -5.55
C ILE A 154 -2.66 -13.45 -6.13
N LYS A 155 -3.01 -13.36 -7.43
CA LYS A 155 -3.89 -14.31 -8.12
C LYS A 155 -3.34 -15.74 -8.13
N ASN A 156 -2.02 -15.89 -8.24
CA ASN A 156 -1.36 -17.21 -8.24
C ASN A 156 -0.91 -17.66 -6.85
N HIS A 157 -1.22 -16.91 -5.79
CA HIS A 157 -0.81 -17.28 -4.44
C HIS A 157 -1.53 -18.58 -4.01
N PRO A 158 -0.81 -19.59 -3.47
CA PRO A 158 -1.39 -20.91 -3.18
C PRO A 158 -2.50 -20.91 -2.11
N LEU A 159 -2.55 -19.85 -1.28
CA LEU A 159 -3.58 -19.66 -0.27
C LEU A 159 -4.71 -18.70 -0.71
N LEU A 160 -4.73 -18.23 -1.96
CA LEU A 160 -5.84 -17.41 -2.44
C LEU A 160 -7.01 -18.31 -2.91
N PRO A 161 -8.24 -18.12 -2.39
CA PRO A 161 -9.40 -18.82 -2.92
C PRO A 161 -9.68 -18.45 -4.38
N LYS A 162 -10.06 -19.44 -5.20
CA LYS A 162 -10.25 -19.28 -6.66
C LYS A 162 -11.37 -18.30 -7.04
N ASN A 163 -12.31 -18.04 -6.15
CA ASN A 163 -13.44 -17.14 -6.38
C ASN A 163 -13.14 -15.67 -6.06
N ILE A 164 -11.93 -15.35 -5.57
CA ILE A 164 -11.51 -13.98 -5.29
C ILE A 164 -11.11 -13.29 -6.59
N ARG A 165 -11.70 -12.13 -6.82
CA ARG A 165 -11.41 -11.30 -7.99
C ARG A 165 -10.26 -10.36 -7.67
N VAL A 166 -9.29 -10.26 -8.57
CA VAL A 166 -8.09 -9.43 -8.38
C VAL A 166 -7.97 -8.47 -9.56
N HIS A 167 -8.03 -7.17 -9.25
CA HIS A 167 -8.07 -6.08 -10.22
C HIS A 167 -6.80 -5.24 -10.13
N GLY A 168 -6.35 -4.71 -11.27
CA GLY A 168 -5.21 -3.81 -11.38
C GLY A 168 -5.64 -2.47 -11.95
N LEU A 169 -5.42 -1.38 -11.20
CA LEU A 169 -5.88 -0.04 -11.50
C LEU A 169 -4.75 0.99 -11.35
N ILE A 170 -4.83 2.09 -12.09
CA ILE A 170 -3.98 3.26 -11.92
C ILE A 170 -4.87 4.47 -11.62
N ILE A 171 -4.56 5.21 -10.55
CA ILE A 171 -5.19 6.50 -10.25
C ILE A 171 -4.27 7.66 -10.63
N SER A 172 -4.84 8.71 -11.23
CA SER A 172 -4.15 9.99 -11.38
C SER A 172 -4.18 10.75 -10.05
N PRO A 173 -3.03 11.11 -9.45
CA PRO A 173 -3.00 11.88 -8.21
C PRO A 173 -3.47 13.33 -8.40
N ASP A 174 -3.50 13.83 -9.64
CA ASP A 174 -3.88 15.22 -9.93
C ASP A 174 -5.38 15.38 -10.20
N THR A 175 -6.05 14.34 -10.71
CA THR A 175 -7.46 14.40 -11.10
C THR A 175 -8.37 13.38 -10.42
N GLY A 176 -7.80 12.35 -9.80
CA GLY A 176 -8.55 11.21 -9.26
C GLY A 176 -9.12 10.25 -10.31
N LYS A 177 -8.83 10.47 -11.60
CA LYS A 177 -9.25 9.55 -12.68
C LYS A 177 -8.64 8.17 -12.44
N ILE A 178 -9.43 7.12 -12.62
CA ILE A 178 -8.99 5.72 -12.51
C ILE A 178 -9.01 5.07 -13.88
N ASP A 179 -7.89 4.48 -14.27
CA ASP A 179 -7.73 3.67 -15.47
C ASP A 179 -7.55 2.19 -15.08
N VAL A 180 -8.18 1.29 -15.85
CA VAL A 180 -8.15 -0.15 -15.59
C VAL A 180 -7.04 -0.80 -16.42
N ILE A 181 -6.13 -1.51 -15.76
CA ILE A 181 -5.07 -2.30 -16.40
C ILE A 181 -5.48 -3.77 -16.46
N ILE A 182 -5.97 -4.32 -15.35
CA ILE A 182 -6.48 -5.69 -15.26
C ILE A 182 -7.89 -5.66 -14.68
N ASN A 183 -8.84 -6.22 -15.42
CA ASN A 183 -10.19 -6.50 -14.94
C ASN A 183 -10.27 -7.97 -14.48
N GLY A 184 -10.41 -8.19 -13.18
CA GLY A 184 -10.45 -9.54 -12.58
C GLY A 184 -11.78 -10.29 -12.74
N GLU A 185 -12.80 -9.66 -13.32
CA GLU A 185 -14.06 -10.32 -13.73
C GLU A 185 -13.92 -11.08 -15.06
N LYS A 186 -12.86 -10.80 -15.83
CA LYS A 186 -12.55 -11.43 -17.12
C LYS A 186 -11.38 -12.40 -16.98
#